data_AF-A0A6A3M021-F1
#
_entry.id   AF-A0A6A3M021-F1
#
_cell.length_a   1.000
_cell.length_b   1.000
_cell.length_c   1.000
_cell.angle_alpha   90.00
_cell.angle_beta   90.00
_cell.angle_gamma   90.00
#
_symmetry.space_group_name_H-M   'P 1'
#
loop_
_entity.id
_entity.type
_entity.pdbx_description
1 polymer ?
#
loop_
_entity_poly.entity_id
_entity_poly.type
_entity_poly.pdbx_seq_one_letter_code
_entity_poly.pdbx_strand_id
1 'polypeptide(L)'
;MNKERLHFPTHHEVKRLFSKKEKMITQHNYTEAEVDGMVRRKQAVGLSSVSLGVQRVRLERDLRAAQDMKNFEKAVVLEERLQKLLAKNEERKKHNSDDVLRINEINRRNREANIQQDLHAQELNDAMNQKMTSAERLQFVRANQMTMYMSRDKLEKNLTEGKLIKLHDGRVMTSNKLHVVEALPDDLLDKVKGVGEKKATDGLEIDIDRLLAKQQERKQKDAERMAAKRKEREGQVEFVGAAPTNVQEMANATIRIKDDDGSWMTLRAPAEIMEEKKNKTVVSEKVKASRKGITVKEYFDRVKKRRVAQ
;
A
#
# COMPACT_ATOMS: atom_id res chain seq x y z
N MET A 1 22.54 -35.02 7.54
CA MET A 1 22.81 -33.58 7.31
C MET A 1 21.50 -32.80 7.42
N ASN A 2 21.06 -32.56 8.67
CA ASN A 2 19.90 -31.71 8.94
C ASN A 2 20.32 -30.25 8.72
N LYS A 3 20.06 -29.73 7.52
CA LYS A 3 19.96 -28.28 7.34
C LYS A 3 18.64 -27.88 7.96
N GLU A 4 18.69 -27.41 9.21
CA GLU A 4 17.58 -26.73 9.87
C GLU A 4 16.92 -25.82 8.84
N ARG A 5 15.67 -26.12 8.49
CA ARG A 5 14.85 -25.25 7.64
C ARG A 5 14.65 -23.97 8.44
N LEU A 6 15.55 -23.00 8.27
CA LEU A 6 15.31 -21.64 8.75
C LEU A 6 14.02 -21.16 8.08
N HIS A 7 12.93 -21.18 8.84
CA HIS A 7 11.68 -20.56 8.42
C HIS A 7 11.96 -19.06 8.31
N PHE A 8 12.07 -18.58 7.08
CA PHE A 8 12.13 -17.15 6.83
C PHE A 8 10.73 -16.58 7.07
N PRO A 9 10.57 -15.66 8.04
CA PRO A 9 9.26 -15.11 8.35
C PRO A 9 8.67 -14.45 7.11
N THR A 10 7.41 -14.75 6.83
CA THR A 10 6.71 -14.09 5.73
C THR A 10 6.50 -12.60 6.06
N HIS A 11 6.38 -11.76 5.03
CA HIS A 11 6.15 -10.32 5.22
C HIS A 11 4.94 -10.02 6.13
N HIS A 12 3.91 -10.86 6.07
CA HIS A 12 2.73 -10.76 6.94
C HIS A 12 3.07 -11.08 8.40
N GLU A 13 3.85 -12.13 8.67
CA GLU A 13 4.30 -12.51 10.01
C GLU A 13 5.17 -11.42 10.63
N VAL A 14 6.09 -10.83 9.85
CA VAL A 14 6.92 -9.69 10.28
C VAL A 14 6.05 -8.49 10.64
N LYS A 15 5.09 -8.13 9.79
CA LYS A 15 4.16 -7.01 10.05
C LYS A 15 3.33 -7.25 11.31
N ARG A 16 2.83 -8.47 11.52
CA ARG A 16 2.05 -8.84 12.70
C ARG A 16 2.89 -8.78 13.98
N LEU A 17 4.13 -9.29 13.93
CA LEU A 17 5.08 -9.21 15.05
C LEU A 17 5.45 -7.77 15.37
N PHE A 18 5.70 -6.94 14.35
CA PHE A 18 6.00 -5.52 14.51
C PHE A 18 4.85 -4.80 15.21
N SER A 19 3.61 -4.91 14.69
CA SER A 19 2.45 -4.28 15.31
C SER A 19 2.19 -4.77 16.73
N LYS A 20 2.44 -6.06 17.02
CA LYS A 20 2.33 -6.60 18.39
C LYS A 20 3.36 -5.97 19.33
N LYS A 21 4.62 -5.86 18.89
CA LYS A 21 5.69 -5.22 19.67
C LYS A 21 5.46 -3.73 19.84
N GLU A 22 5.01 -3.04 18.79
CA GLU A 22 4.70 -1.62 18.83
C GLU A 22 3.56 -1.31 19.82
N LYS A 23 2.48 -2.10 19.79
CA LYS A 23 1.40 -2.00 20.78
C LYS A 23 1.90 -2.23 22.20
N MET A 24 2.72 -3.27 22.40
CA MET A 24 3.32 -3.54 23.70
C MET A 24 4.16 -2.36 24.19
N ILE A 25 5.02 -1.79 23.34
CA ILE A 25 5.90 -0.68 23.74
C ILE A 25 5.11 0.62 23.99
N THR A 26 4.11 0.91 23.17
CA THR A 26 3.33 2.15 23.27
C THR A 26 2.35 2.15 24.44
N GLN A 27 1.81 0.98 24.80
CA GLN A 27 0.82 0.85 25.88
C GLN A 27 1.43 0.45 27.22
N HIS A 28 2.70 0.05 27.25
CA HIS A 28 3.35 -0.33 28.50
C HIS A 28 3.62 0.89 29.39
N ASN A 29 2.88 0.98 30.48
CA ASN A 29 3.19 1.89 31.58
C ASN A 29 4.14 1.20 32.53
N TYR A 30 5.35 1.76 32.71
CA TYR A 30 6.32 1.20 33.64
C TYR A 30 5.81 1.34 35.09
N THR A 31 5.87 0.25 35.84
CA THR A 31 5.65 0.27 37.29
C THR A 31 6.90 0.75 38.03
N GLU A 32 6.74 1.27 39.24
CA GLU A 32 7.88 1.78 40.04
C GLU A 32 8.95 0.70 40.29
N ALA A 33 8.54 -0.54 40.55
CA ALA A 33 9.45 -1.66 40.77
C ALA A 33 10.29 -2.01 39.52
N GLU A 34 9.67 -1.97 38.33
CA GLU A 34 10.37 -2.21 37.06
C GLU A 34 11.35 -1.08 36.73
N VAL A 35 10.99 0.16 37.05
CA VAL A 35 11.86 1.33 36.90
C VAL A 35 13.10 1.19 37.76
N ASP A 36 12.96 0.80 39.03
CA ASP A 36 14.10 0.64 39.93
C ASP A 36 15.01 -0.51 39.51
N GLY A 37 14.44 -1.65 39.10
CA GLY A 37 15.21 -2.76 38.53
C GLY A 37 15.96 -2.37 37.25
N MET A 38 15.34 -1.60 36.36
CA MET A 38 15.97 -1.13 35.13
C MET A 38 17.10 -0.15 35.40
N VAL A 39 16.97 0.72 36.39
CA VAL A 39 18.04 1.67 36.69
C VAL A 39 19.21 0.99 37.39
N ARG A 40 18.96 0.05 38.30
CA ARG A 40 20.04 -0.78 38.86
C ARG A 40 20.83 -1.48 37.76
N ARG A 41 20.13 -2.06 36.77
CA ARG A 41 20.78 -2.66 35.59
C ARG A 41 21.56 -1.66 34.76
N LYS A 42 21.02 -0.46 34.50
CA LYS A 42 21.74 0.57 33.72
C LYS A 42 22.94 1.16 34.45
N GLN A 43 22.83 1.37 35.77
CA GLN A 43 23.94 1.81 36.62
C GLN A 43 25.06 0.76 36.65
N ALA A 44 24.72 -0.53 36.72
CA ALA A 44 25.69 -1.61 36.63
C ALA A 44 26.46 -1.63 35.28
N VAL A 45 25.85 -1.13 34.20
CA VAL A 45 26.44 -1.02 32.86
C VAL A 45 27.12 0.35 32.64
N GLY A 46 27.14 1.24 33.64
CA GLY A 46 27.76 2.57 33.54
C GLY A 46 26.98 3.59 32.70
N LEU A 47 25.75 3.28 32.31
CA LEU A 47 24.87 4.18 31.55
C LEU A 47 24.11 5.10 32.51
N SER A 48 24.48 6.38 32.53
CA SER A 48 23.83 7.41 33.36
C SER A 48 22.45 7.83 32.84
N SER A 49 22.17 7.59 31.55
CA SER A 49 20.92 8.01 30.92
C SER A 49 19.89 6.88 30.82
N VAL A 50 18.70 7.15 31.36
CA VAL A 50 17.55 6.25 31.35
C VAL A 50 16.57 6.72 30.26
N SER A 51 15.75 5.82 29.73
CA SER A 51 14.77 6.18 28.69
C SER A 51 13.77 7.22 29.20
N LEU A 52 13.23 8.05 28.29
CA LEU A 52 12.33 9.16 28.65
C LEU A 52 11.09 8.69 29.42
N GLY A 53 10.50 7.55 29.07
CA GLY A 53 9.35 6.99 29.79
C GLY A 53 9.65 6.62 31.24
N VAL A 54 10.87 6.20 31.53
CA VAL A 54 11.30 5.81 32.89
C VAL A 54 11.69 7.04 33.71
N GLN A 55 12.31 8.02 33.07
CA GLN A 55 12.56 9.32 33.68
C GLN A 55 11.26 10.05 34.04
N ARG A 56 10.20 9.90 33.23
CA ARG A 56 8.87 10.42 33.55
C ARG A 56 8.33 9.85 34.86
N VAL A 57 8.26 8.51 34.98
CA VAL A 57 7.74 7.84 36.19
C VAL A 57 8.57 8.23 37.43
N ARG A 58 9.90 8.36 37.29
CA ARG A 58 10.76 8.85 38.39
C ARG A 58 10.45 10.28 38.81
N LEU A 59 10.33 11.19 37.85
CA LEU A 59 10.01 12.59 38.15
C LEU A 59 8.61 12.71 38.77
N GLU A 60 7.64 11.93 38.31
CA GLU A 60 6.29 11.87 38.91
C GLU A 60 6.32 11.35 40.36
N ARG A 61 7.11 10.30 40.64
CA ARG A 61 7.31 9.79 42.01
C ARG A 61 8.02 10.80 42.91
N ASP A 62 9.12 11.36 42.44
CA ASP A 62 9.94 12.30 43.23
C ASP A 62 9.17 13.61 43.47
N LEU A 63 8.30 14.02 42.53
CA LEU A 63 7.39 15.16 42.68
C LEU A 63 6.30 14.85 43.73
N ARG A 64 5.69 13.66 43.68
CA ARG A 64 4.72 13.23 44.71
C ARG A 64 5.36 13.19 46.10
N ALA A 65 6.55 12.61 46.21
CA ALA A 65 7.30 12.58 47.47
C ALA A 65 7.66 14.00 47.97
N ALA A 66 8.04 14.93 47.07
CA ALA A 66 8.30 16.32 47.43
C ALA A 66 7.04 17.06 47.90
N GLN A 67 5.88 16.79 47.27
CA GLN A 67 4.58 17.31 47.70
C GLN A 67 4.16 16.76 49.07
N ASP A 68 4.35 15.46 49.29
CA ASP A 68 4.02 14.80 50.56
C ASP A 68 4.89 15.33 51.72
N MET A 69 6.17 15.61 51.44
CA MET A 69 7.09 16.27 52.38
C MET A 69 6.88 17.79 52.50
N LYS A 70 5.89 18.36 51.78
CA LYS A 70 5.60 19.81 51.72
C LYS A 70 6.80 20.68 51.32
N ASN A 71 7.73 20.12 50.56
CA ASN A 71 8.87 20.86 50.02
C ASN A 71 8.49 21.43 48.64
N PHE A 72 7.86 22.61 48.65
CA PHE A 72 7.30 23.23 47.46
C PHE A 72 8.37 23.70 46.46
N GLU A 73 9.52 24.19 46.92
CA GLU A 73 10.62 24.61 46.03
C GLU A 73 11.13 23.43 45.20
N LYS A 74 11.36 22.27 45.84
CA LYS A 74 11.77 21.06 45.15
C LYS A 74 10.68 20.53 44.20
N ALA A 75 9.41 20.64 44.58
CA ALA A 75 8.29 20.23 43.75
C ALA A 75 8.21 21.05 42.45
N VAL A 76 8.36 22.38 42.52
CA VAL A 76 8.35 23.27 41.34
C VAL A 76 9.49 22.91 40.37
N VAL A 77 10.70 22.72 40.87
CA VAL A 77 11.85 22.34 40.03
C VAL A 77 11.63 20.98 39.34
N LEU A 78 11.04 20.01 40.05
CA LEU A 78 10.71 18.71 39.47
C LEU A 78 9.59 18.80 38.44
N GLU A 79 8.60 19.67 38.65
CA GLU A 79 7.49 19.91 37.72
C GLU A 79 7.98 20.54 36.41
N GLU A 80 8.84 21.56 36.49
CA GLU A 80 9.48 22.14 35.30
C GLU A 80 10.28 21.10 34.51
N ARG A 81 10.99 20.22 35.22
CA ARG A 81 11.79 19.15 34.60
C ARG A 81 10.89 18.10 33.94
N LEU A 82 9.74 17.79 34.53
CA LEU A 82 8.73 16.91 33.96
C LEU A 82 8.11 17.51 32.69
N GLN A 83 7.76 18.81 32.72
CA GLN A 83 7.23 19.52 31.54
C GLN A 83 8.24 19.54 30.39
N LYS A 84 9.51 19.85 30.66
CA LYS A 84 10.59 19.78 29.65
C LYS A 84 10.73 18.38 29.05
N LEU A 85 10.55 17.33 29.86
CA LEU A 85 10.62 15.95 29.38
C LEU A 85 9.44 15.60 28.47
N LEU A 86 8.23 16.04 28.82
CA LEU A 86 7.03 15.85 27.99
C LEU A 86 7.16 16.58 26.66
N ALA A 87 7.61 17.84 26.68
CA ALA A 87 7.87 18.62 25.46
C ALA A 87 8.87 17.91 24.53
N LYS A 88 10.00 17.43 25.06
CA LYS A 88 10.99 16.65 24.28
C LYS A 88 10.41 15.35 23.70
N ASN A 89 9.48 14.72 24.40
CA ASN A 89 8.81 13.50 23.90
C ASN A 89 7.87 13.84 22.74
N GLU A 90 7.10 14.92 22.86
CA GLU A 90 6.24 15.41 21.78
C GLU A 90 7.04 15.86 20.56
N GLU A 91 8.14 16.58 20.74
CA GLU A 91 9.05 16.97 19.66
C GLU A 91 9.58 15.76 18.90
N ARG A 92 10.03 14.70 19.59
CA ARG A 92 10.46 13.45 18.95
C ARG A 92 9.35 12.78 18.15
N LYS A 93 8.11 12.81 18.66
CA LYS A 93 6.95 12.23 17.95
C LYS A 93 6.60 13.04 16.70
N LYS A 94 6.62 14.37 16.78
CA LYS A 94 6.36 15.28 15.65
C LYS A 94 7.44 15.16 14.56
N HIS A 95 8.71 15.11 14.97
CA HIS A 95 9.80 14.96 14.01
C HIS A 95 9.71 13.63 13.23
N ASN A 96 9.40 12.54 13.94
CA ASN A 96 9.18 11.24 13.29
C ASN A 96 7.99 11.26 12.33
N SER A 97 6.91 12.01 12.61
CA SER A 97 5.80 12.14 11.65
C SER A 97 6.19 12.92 10.41
N ASP A 98 6.98 13.99 10.55
CA ASP A 98 7.40 14.83 9.43
C ASP A 98 8.35 14.07 8.48
N ASP A 99 9.29 13.30 9.02
CA ASP A 99 10.20 12.47 8.21
C ASP A 99 9.44 11.37 7.45
N VAL A 100 8.43 10.76 8.09
CA VAL A 100 7.58 9.75 7.43
C VAL A 100 6.77 10.40 6.29
N LEU A 101 6.23 11.60 6.50
CA LEU A 101 5.51 12.34 5.45
C LEU A 101 6.46 12.68 4.29
N ARG A 102 7.68 13.12 4.57
CA ARG A 102 8.69 13.44 3.57
C ARG A 102 9.10 12.22 2.75
N ILE A 103 9.32 11.08 3.41
CA ILE A 103 9.65 9.81 2.74
C ILE A 103 8.49 9.35 1.85
N ASN A 104 7.25 9.45 2.32
CA ASN A 104 6.08 9.12 1.52
C ASN A 104 5.97 10.01 0.28
N GLU A 105 6.28 11.30 0.41
CA GLU A 105 6.29 12.24 -0.71
C GLU A 105 7.39 11.90 -1.72
N ILE A 106 8.61 11.58 -1.28
CA ILE A 106 9.70 11.13 -2.15
C ILE A 106 9.31 9.85 -2.88
N ASN A 107 8.74 8.88 -2.19
CA ASN A 107 8.28 7.63 -2.81
C ASN A 107 7.18 7.86 -3.86
N ARG A 108 6.27 8.80 -3.59
CA ARG A 108 5.25 9.20 -4.56
C ARG A 108 5.89 9.82 -5.81
N ARG A 109 6.80 10.78 -5.64
CA ARG A 109 7.52 11.40 -6.77
C ARG A 109 8.33 10.39 -7.57
N ASN A 110 8.99 9.42 -6.91
CA ASN A 110 9.74 8.38 -7.61
C ASN A 110 8.83 7.45 -8.43
N ARG A 111 7.63 7.12 -7.92
CA ARG A 111 6.64 6.36 -8.70
C ARG A 111 6.16 7.14 -9.92
N GLU A 112 5.84 8.41 -9.73
CA GLU A 112 5.41 9.29 -10.81
C GLU A 112 6.51 9.46 -11.87
N ALA A 113 7.77 9.64 -11.44
CA ALA A 113 8.93 9.74 -12.32
C ALA A 113 9.18 8.44 -13.12
N ASN A 114 9.09 7.27 -12.47
CA ASN A 114 9.23 5.99 -13.18
C ASN A 114 8.12 5.80 -14.22
N ILE A 115 6.87 6.12 -13.87
CA ILE A 115 5.75 6.04 -14.81
C ILE A 115 5.97 6.97 -16.01
N GLN A 116 6.47 8.19 -15.78
CA GLN A 116 6.78 9.13 -16.85
C GLN A 116 7.95 8.67 -17.72
N GLN A 117 9.00 8.09 -17.12
CA GLN A 117 10.12 7.53 -17.87
C GLN A 117 9.67 6.34 -18.74
N ASP A 118 8.84 5.46 -18.20
CA ASP A 118 8.27 4.32 -18.94
C ASP A 118 7.37 4.80 -20.08
N LEU A 119 6.53 5.82 -19.83
CA LEU A 119 5.66 6.42 -20.84
C LEU A 119 6.49 7.06 -21.97
N HIS A 120 7.51 7.85 -21.63
CA HIS A 120 8.39 8.47 -22.61
C HIS A 120 9.18 7.42 -23.42
N ALA A 121 9.63 6.34 -22.78
CA ALA A 121 10.27 5.22 -23.48
C ALA A 121 9.31 4.51 -24.44
N GLN A 122 8.04 4.34 -24.05
CA GLN A 122 7.00 3.80 -24.94
C GLN A 122 6.74 4.74 -26.12
N GLU A 123 6.59 6.04 -25.88
CA GLU A 123 6.38 7.03 -26.94
C GLU A 123 7.55 7.07 -27.94
N LEU A 124 8.79 7.00 -27.46
CA LEU A 124 9.97 6.91 -28.33
C LEU A 124 9.98 5.61 -29.14
N ASN A 125 9.65 4.47 -28.53
CA ASN A 125 9.57 3.20 -29.23
C ASN A 125 8.45 3.21 -30.29
N ASP A 126 7.30 3.79 -29.98
CA ASP A 126 6.18 3.91 -30.92
C ASP A 126 6.50 4.84 -32.08
N ALA A 127 7.14 5.99 -31.79
CA ALA A 127 7.61 6.92 -32.83
C ALA A 127 8.67 6.27 -33.73
N MET A 128 9.58 5.47 -33.17
CA MET A 128 10.59 4.74 -33.94
C MET A 128 9.93 3.64 -34.78
N ASN A 129 8.98 2.90 -34.22
CA ASN A 129 8.19 1.90 -34.94
C ASN A 129 7.42 2.50 -36.12
N GLN A 130 6.80 3.66 -35.94
CA GLN A 130 6.07 4.33 -37.03
C GLN A 130 6.96 4.69 -38.22
N LYS A 131 8.22 5.09 -37.98
CA LYS A 131 9.18 5.47 -39.03
C LYS A 131 9.86 4.27 -39.72
N MET A 132 9.91 3.11 -39.07
CA MET A 132 10.51 1.89 -39.63
C MET A 132 9.62 1.21 -40.67
N THR A 133 10.24 0.70 -41.73
CA THR A 133 9.59 -0.21 -42.69
C THR A 133 9.24 -1.54 -42.04
N SER A 134 8.34 -2.33 -42.66
CA SER A 134 7.87 -3.60 -42.08
C SER A 134 9.00 -4.60 -41.81
N ALA A 135 10.04 -4.63 -42.65
CA ALA A 135 11.23 -5.46 -42.47
C ALA A 135 12.09 -5.00 -41.28
N GLU A 136 12.28 -3.69 -41.11
CA GLU A 136 13.03 -3.10 -40.00
C GLU A 136 12.30 -3.29 -38.66
N ARG A 137 10.96 -3.18 -38.64
CA ARG A 137 10.15 -3.49 -37.45
C ARG A 137 10.32 -4.95 -36.99
N LEU A 138 10.33 -5.89 -37.93
CA LEU A 138 10.57 -7.30 -37.62
C LEU A 138 11.98 -7.53 -37.08
N GLN A 139 12.98 -6.81 -37.58
CA GLN A 139 14.34 -6.85 -37.05
C GLN A 139 14.43 -6.24 -35.64
N PHE A 140 13.75 -5.12 -35.39
CA PHE A 140 13.69 -4.48 -34.07
C PHE A 140 13.00 -5.36 -33.03
N VAL A 141 11.86 -5.96 -33.38
CA VAL A 141 11.18 -6.95 -32.52
C VAL A 141 12.08 -8.16 -32.26
N ARG A 142 12.77 -8.67 -33.29
CA ARG A 142 13.72 -9.79 -33.14
C ARG A 142 14.91 -9.42 -32.26
N ALA A 143 15.43 -8.20 -32.35
CA ALA A 143 16.57 -7.74 -31.56
C ALA A 143 16.21 -7.48 -30.09
N ASN A 144 14.97 -7.07 -29.80
CA ASN A 144 14.49 -6.84 -28.44
C ASN A 144 13.92 -8.10 -27.77
N GLN A 145 13.70 -9.18 -28.53
CA GLN A 145 13.32 -10.47 -27.96
C GLN A 145 14.51 -11.16 -27.30
N MET A 146 14.38 -11.44 -26.00
CA MET A 146 15.36 -12.22 -25.23
C MET A 146 15.44 -13.69 -25.67
N THR A 147 14.44 -14.16 -26.42
CA THR A 147 14.38 -15.53 -26.96
C THR A 147 14.60 -15.53 -28.47
N MET A 148 15.54 -16.34 -28.93
CA MET A 148 15.79 -16.60 -30.34
C MET A 148 15.29 -17.99 -30.71
N TYR A 149 14.59 -18.10 -31.83
CA TYR A 149 14.10 -19.37 -32.33
C TYR A 149 15.00 -19.92 -33.44
N MET A 150 15.39 -21.18 -33.33
CA MET A 150 16.20 -21.89 -34.33
C MET A 150 15.56 -23.24 -34.67
N SER A 151 15.82 -23.78 -35.86
CA SER A 151 15.38 -25.14 -36.17
C SER A 151 16.12 -26.14 -35.27
N ARG A 152 15.44 -27.21 -34.86
CA ARG A 152 15.97 -28.22 -33.94
C ARG A 152 17.32 -28.78 -34.40
N ASP A 153 17.44 -29.12 -35.67
CA ASP A 153 18.69 -29.61 -36.28
C ASP A 153 19.86 -28.62 -36.14
N LYS A 154 19.59 -27.31 -36.30
CA LYS A 154 20.62 -26.27 -36.16
C LYS A 154 20.98 -26.02 -34.72
N LEU A 155 20.02 -26.14 -33.80
CA LEU A 155 20.23 -25.99 -32.37
C LEU A 155 21.12 -27.13 -31.85
N GLU A 156 20.84 -28.38 -32.23
CA GLU A 156 21.65 -29.55 -31.86
C GLU A 156 23.06 -29.50 -32.48
N LYS A 157 23.17 -29.09 -33.75
CA LYS A 157 24.46 -28.88 -34.41
C LYS A 157 25.28 -27.77 -33.73
N ASN A 158 24.67 -26.66 -33.34
CA ASN A 158 25.39 -25.57 -32.68
C ASN A 158 25.74 -25.86 -31.22
N LEU A 159 24.97 -26.71 -30.53
CA LEU A 159 25.33 -27.25 -29.20
C LEU A 159 26.54 -28.18 -29.30
N THR A 160 26.58 -29.04 -30.31
CA THR A 160 27.72 -29.96 -30.53
C THR A 160 28.98 -29.23 -31.00
N GLU A 161 28.84 -28.18 -31.81
CA GLU A 161 29.93 -27.27 -32.22
C GLU A 161 30.37 -26.29 -31.11
N GLY A 162 29.72 -26.28 -29.94
CA GLY A 162 30.08 -25.44 -28.79
C GLY A 162 29.73 -23.95 -28.94
N LYS A 163 28.95 -23.56 -29.96
CA LYS A 163 28.50 -22.18 -30.20
C LYS A 163 27.33 -21.78 -29.30
N LEU A 164 26.58 -22.77 -28.81
CA LEU A 164 25.52 -22.60 -27.81
C LEU A 164 25.89 -23.35 -26.53
N ILE A 165 25.43 -22.84 -25.39
CA ILE A 165 25.71 -23.42 -24.07
C ILE A 165 24.39 -23.92 -23.49
N LYS A 166 24.37 -25.19 -23.07
CA LYS A 166 23.28 -25.76 -22.29
C LYS A 166 23.54 -25.51 -20.80
N LEU A 167 22.63 -24.80 -20.15
CA LEU A 167 22.67 -24.53 -18.71
C LEU A 167 22.20 -25.74 -17.89
N HIS A 168 22.50 -25.72 -16.59
CA HIS A 168 22.13 -26.78 -15.65
C HIS A 168 20.61 -26.97 -15.47
N ASP A 169 19.83 -25.96 -15.83
CA ASP A 169 18.36 -25.98 -15.81
C ASP A 169 17.75 -26.49 -17.13
N GLY A 170 18.58 -26.89 -18.10
CA GLY A 170 18.14 -27.40 -19.40
C GLY A 170 17.93 -26.34 -20.48
N ARG A 171 18.04 -25.05 -20.16
CA ARG A 171 17.92 -23.95 -21.15
C ARG A 171 19.17 -23.88 -22.04
N VAL A 172 18.97 -23.57 -23.31
CA VAL A 172 20.06 -23.35 -24.27
C VAL A 172 20.23 -21.85 -24.46
N MET A 173 21.46 -21.36 -24.38
CA MET A 173 21.77 -19.93 -24.54
C MET A 173 22.88 -19.72 -25.56
N THR A 174 22.96 -18.51 -26.11
CA THR A 174 24.14 -18.08 -26.86
C THR A 174 25.39 -18.08 -25.96
N SER A 175 26.57 -18.25 -26.55
CA SER A 175 27.86 -18.22 -25.83
C SER A 175 28.04 -16.97 -24.95
N ASN A 176 27.53 -15.82 -25.40
CA ASN A 176 27.55 -14.56 -24.66
C ASN A 176 26.49 -14.47 -23.54
N LYS A 177 25.66 -15.51 -23.36
CA LYS A 177 24.58 -15.61 -22.35
C LYS A 177 23.54 -14.48 -22.41
N LEU A 178 23.41 -13.82 -23.57
CA LEU A 178 22.49 -12.70 -23.73
C LEU A 178 21.08 -13.14 -24.17
N HIS A 179 20.98 -14.25 -24.91
CA HIS A 179 19.71 -14.70 -25.49
C HIS A 179 19.49 -16.18 -25.20
N VAL A 180 18.27 -16.53 -24.83
CA VAL A 180 17.82 -17.93 -24.73
C VAL A 180 17.46 -18.41 -26.12
N VAL A 181 17.90 -19.60 -26.50
CA VAL A 181 17.65 -20.20 -27.81
C VAL A 181 16.69 -21.36 -27.65
N GLU A 182 15.52 -21.28 -28.28
CA GLU A 182 14.51 -22.34 -28.29
C GLU A 182 14.33 -22.93 -29.69
N ALA A 183 13.94 -24.21 -29.73
CA ALA A 183 13.63 -24.86 -30.98
C ALA A 183 12.28 -24.33 -31.52
N LEU A 184 12.21 -24.05 -32.82
CA LEU A 184 10.94 -23.81 -33.50
C LEU A 184 10.04 -25.04 -33.34
N PRO A 185 8.75 -24.87 -33.01
CA PRO A 185 7.77 -25.96 -33.05
C PRO A 185 7.77 -26.65 -34.42
N ASP A 186 7.78 -27.99 -34.41
CA ASP A 186 7.90 -28.81 -35.63
C ASP A 186 6.75 -28.52 -36.63
N ASP A 187 5.56 -28.18 -36.12
CA ASP A 187 4.36 -27.80 -36.91
C ASP A 187 4.56 -26.57 -37.85
N LEU A 188 5.57 -25.74 -37.59
CA LEU A 188 5.87 -24.55 -38.41
C LEU A 188 6.89 -24.82 -39.53
N LEU A 189 7.62 -25.94 -39.47
CA LEU A 189 8.72 -26.26 -40.40
C LEU A 189 8.29 -27.15 -41.56
N ASP A 190 7.22 -27.94 -41.40
CA ASP A 190 6.73 -28.87 -42.44
C ASP A 190 6.08 -28.18 -43.64
N LYS A 191 5.74 -26.89 -43.54
CA LYS A 191 5.12 -26.15 -44.66
C LYS A 191 6.10 -25.73 -45.77
N VAL A 192 7.41 -25.90 -45.57
CA VAL A 192 8.44 -25.40 -46.52
C VAL A 192 9.24 -26.52 -47.20
N LYS A 193 9.06 -27.78 -46.82
CA LYS A 193 9.69 -28.93 -47.48
C LYS A 193 8.63 -29.93 -47.95
N GLY A 194 8.34 -29.93 -49.25
CA GLY A 194 7.68 -31.06 -49.91
C GLY A 194 6.41 -30.68 -50.65
N VAL A 195 6.57 -30.21 -51.89
CA VAL A 195 5.60 -30.48 -52.94
C VAL A 195 5.65 -31.99 -53.19
N GLY A 196 4.60 -32.70 -52.80
CA GLY A 196 4.37 -34.10 -53.16
C GLY A 196 4.38 -35.07 -51.98
N GLU A 197 3.23 -35.20 -51.33
CA GLU A 197 2.61 -36.51 -51.08
C GLU A 197 1.19 -36.30 -50.55
N LYS A 198 0.21 -36.78 -51.31
CA LYS A 198 -1.17 -36.90 -50.84
C LYS A 198 -1.22 -38.04 -49.81
N LYS A 199 -1.46 -37.71 -48.55
CA LYS A 199 -2.16 -38.61 -47.63
C LYS A 199 -3.36 -37.90 -47.04
N ALA A 200 -4.52 -38.42 -47.38
CA ALA A 200 -5.77 -38.15 -46.71
C ALA A 200 -5.67 -38.68 -45.27
N THR A 201 -5.67 -37.78 -44.31
CA THR A 201 -6.12 -38.06 -42.94
C THR A 201 -7.06 -36.93 -42.55
N ASP A 202 -8.29 -37.34 -42.30
CA ASP A 202 -9.43 -36.58 -41.81
C ASP A 202 -9.08 -35.47 -40.79
N GLY A 203 -9.53 -34.26 -41.09
CA GLY A 203 -10.26 -33.44 -40.11
C GLY A 203 -9.50 -32.83 -38.94
N LEU A 204 -8.42 -32.09 -39.18
CA LEU A 204 -7.96 -31.03 -38.25
C LEU A 204 -7.66 -29.74 -39.02
N GLU A 205 -8.58 -29.33 -39.89
CA GLU A 205 -8.73 -27.90 -40.14
C GLU A 205 -9.21 -27.30 -38.81
N ILE A 206 -8.29 -26.60 -38.14
CA ILE A 206 -8.64 -25.72 -37.04
C ILE A 206 -9.68 -24.76 -37.62
N ASP A 207 -10.94 -25.03 -37.32
CA ASP A 207 -12.07 -24.27 -37.81
C ASP A 207 -11.96 -22.85 -37.22
N ILE A 208 -11.28 -21.98 -37.98
CA ILE A 208 -10.91 -20.62 -37.56
C ILE A 208 -12.17 -19.85 -37.19
N ASP A 209 -13.27 -20.12 -37.88
CA ASP A 209 -14.59 -19.53 -37.62
C ASP A 209 -15.15 -20.01 -36.29
N ARG A 210 -14.97 -21.28 -35.91
CA ARG A 210 -15.37 -21.81 -34.60
C ARG A 210 -14.52 -21.24 -33.47
N LEU A 211 -13.23 -21.00 -33.69
CA LEU A 211 -12.37 -20.33 -32.71
C LEU A 211 -12.68 -18.84 -32.57
N LEU A 212 -12.95 -18.15 -33.68
CA LEU A 212 -13.43 -16.77 -33.65
C LEU A 212 -14.77 -16.66 -32.93
N ALA A 213 -15.72 -17.56 -33.21
CA ALA A 213 -17.01 -17.62 -32.53
C ALA A 213 -16.83 -17.85 -31.02
N LYS A 214 -15.95 -18.79 -30.62
CA LYS A 214 -15.66 -19.06 -29.21
C LYS A 214 -14.93 -17.90 -28.53
N GLN A 215 -14.12 -17.14 -29.26
CA GLN A 215 -13.45 -15.94 -28.74
C GLN A 215 -14.43 -14.77 -28.59
N GLN A 216 -15.36 -14.60 -29.55
CA GLN A 216 -16.44 -13.63 -29.46
C GLN A 216 -17.42 -13.97 -28.33
N GLU A 217 -17.78 -15.24 -28.15
CA GLU A 217 -18.61 -15.71 -27.03
C GLU A 217 -17.94 -15.45 -25.68
N ARG A 218 -16.62 -15.67 -25.56
CA ARG A 218 -15.85 -15.31 -24.36
C ARG A 218 -15.86 -13.81 -24.10
N LYS A 219 -15.65 -12.99 -25.13
CA LYS A 219 -15.71 -11.53 -25.01
C LYS A 219 -17.11 -11.05 -24.61
N GLN A 220 -18.17 -11.67 -25.15
CA GLN A 220 -19.56 -11.37 -24.77
C GLN A 220 -19.85 -11.78 -23.33
N LYS A 221 -19.44 -12.98 -22.89
CA LYS A 221 -19.59 -13.43 -21.49
C LYS A 221 -18.80 -12.55 -20.51
N ASP A 222 -17.59 -12.12 -20.87
CA ASP A 222 -16.81 -11.20 -20.03
C ASP A 222 -17.45 -9.81 -20.01
N ALA A 223 -17.98 -9.32 -21.14
CA ALA A 223 -18.73 -8.06 -21.19
C ALA A 223 -20.02 -8.13 -20.36
N GLU A 224 -20.77 -9.22 -20.42
CA GLU A 224 -21.96 -9.47 -19.59
C GLU A 224 -21.60 -9.55 -18.11
N ARG A 225 -20.50 -10.21 -17.76
CA ARG A 225 -20.02 -10.31 -16.37
C ARG A 225 -19.56 -8.95 -15.84
N MET A 226 -18.92 -8.13 -16.68
CA MET A 226 -18.55 -6.76 -16.33
C MET A 226 -19.77 -5.84 -16.24
N ALA A 227 -20.78 -6.02 -17.10
CA ALA A 227 -22.04 -5.30 -17.05
C ALA A 227 -22.87 -5.69 -15.82
N ALA A 228 -22.89 -6.97 -15.43
CA ALA A 228 -23.53 -7.45 -14.20
C ALA A 228 -22.86 -6.85 -12.95
N LYS A 229 -21.52 -6.83 -12.90
CA LYS A 229 -20.77 -6.16 -11.83
C LYS A 229 -21.00 -4.65 -11.79
N ARG A 230 -21.22 -4.00 -12.94
CA ARG A 230 -21.59 -2.57 -13.01
C ARG A 230 -22.98 -2.33 -12.45
N LYS A 231 -23.98 -3.15 -12.83
CA LYS A 231 -25.35 -3.09 -12.27
C LYS A 231 -25.38 -3.34 -10.76
N GLU A 232 -24.57 -4.27 -10.26
CA GLU A 232 -24.46 -4.55 -8.82
C GLU A 232 -23.86 -3.37 -8.05
N ARG A 233 -22.90 -2.65 -8.65
CA ARG A 233 -22.31 -1.42 -8.09
C ARG A 233 -23.22 -0.20 -8.22
N GLU A 234 -24.01 -0.09 -9.29
CA GLU A 234 -25.01 0.96 -9.48
C GLU A 234 -26.14 0.85 -8.44
N GLY A 235 -26.51 -0.35 -8.00
CA GLY A 235 -27.47 -0.57 -6.90
C GLY A 235 -26.93 -0.27 -5.49
N GLN A 236 -25.64 0.05 -5.36
CA GLN A 236 -25.00 0.38 -4.07
C GLN A 236 -24.84 1.89 -3.86
N VAL A 237 -25.14 2.71 -4.87
CA VAL A 237 -24.96 4.16 -4.84
C VAL A 237 -26.23 4.85 -5.34
N GLU A 238 -26.92 5.56 -4.44
CA GLU A 238 -28.11 6.33 -4.77
C GLU A 238 -27.84 7.83 -4.62
N PHE A 239 -28.22 8.63 -5.60
CA PHE A 239 -28.21 10.09 -5.47
C PHE A 239 -29.48 10.56 -4.77
N VAL A 240 -29.34 11.40 -3.75
CA VAL A 240 -30.49 11.99 -3.05
C VAL A 240 -30.96 13.20 -3.84
N GLY A 241 -32.02 13.03 -4.64
CA GLY A 241 -32.63 14.10 -5.45
C GLY A 241 -32.48 13.87 -6.96
N ALA A 242 -32.31 14.95 -7.72
CA ALA A 242 -32.09 14.86 -9.17
C ALA A 242 -30.72 14.23 -9.46
N ALA A 243 -30.68 13.27 -10.40
CA ALA A 243 -29.43 12.68 -10.84
C ALA A 243 -28.56 13.75 -11.53
N PRO A 244 -27.29 13.90 -11.13
CA PRO A 244 -26.41 14.91 -11.70
C PRO A 244 -26.16 14.62 -13.18
N THR A 245 -26.21 15.66 -14.01
CA THR A 245 -26.01 15.56 -15.47
C THR A 245 -24.59 15.91 -15.90
N ASN A 246 -23.81 16.56 -15.02
CA ASN A 246 -22.41 16.89 -15.25
C ASN A 246 -21.52 16.54 -14.04
N VAL A 247 -20.20 16.51 -14.26
CA VAL A 247 -19.20 16.12 -13.25
C VAL A 247 -19.18 17.08 -12.05
N GLN A 248 -19.51 18.35 -12.26
CA GLN A 248 -19.49 19.39 -11.22
C GLN A 248 -20.74 19.34 -10.33
N GLU A 249 -21.89 18.93 -10.88
CA GLU A 249 -23.12 18.59 -10.17
C GLU A 249 -22.91 17.31 -9.37
N MET A 250 -22.20 16.32 -9.91
CA MET A 250 -21.90 15.07 -9.20
C MET A 250 -21.04 15.30 -7.96
N ALA A 251 -20.09 16.24 -8.01
CA ALA A 251 -19.26 16.61 -6.85
C ALA A 251 -20.03 17.37 -5.75
N ASN A 252 -21.15 18.01 -6.12
CA ASN A 252 -22.00 18.77 -5.21
C ASN A 252 -23.29 18.04 -4.82
N ALA A 253 -23.47 16.80 -5.29
CA ALA A 253 -24.64 16.00 -4.97
C ALA A 253 -24.48 15.33 -3.60
N THR A 254 -25.60 15.16 -2.91
CA THR A 254 -25.69 14.31 -1.72
C THR A 254 -25.89 12.87 -2.18
N ILE A 255 -24.99 11.97 -1.77
CA ILE A 255 -24.94 10.58 -2.24
C ILE A 255 -25.15 9.64 -1.04
N ARG A 256 -25.96 8.59 -1.23
CA ARG A 256 -26.10 7.48 -0.30
C ARG A 256 -25.35 6.27 -0.83
N ILE A 257 -24.47 5.72 -0.01
CA ILE A 257 -23.69 4.52 -0.32
C ILE A 257 -24.12 3.44 0.64
N LYS A 258 -24.40 2.25 0.11
CA LYS A 258 -24.73 1.08 0.91
C LYS A 258 -23.45 0.38 1.37
N ASP A 259 -23.26 0.27 2.68
CA ASP A 259 -22.13 -0.43 3.29
C ASP A 259 -22.34 -1.96 3.24
N ASP A 260 -21.25 -2.72 3.43
CA ASP A 260 -21.23 -4.18 3.37
C ASP A 260 -22.17 -4.86 4.38
N ASP A 261 -22.52 -4.16 5.46
CA ASP A 261 -23.47 -4.61 6.49
C ASP A 261 -24.94 -4.32 6.14
N GLY A 262 -25.19 -3.71 4.98
CA GLY A 262 -26.51 -3.35 4.48
C GLY A 262 -27.03 -2.00 4.99
N SER A 263 -26.25 -1.28 5.81
CA SER A 263 -26.58 0.07 6.27
C SER A 263 -26.32 1.11 5.17
N TRP A 264 -27.00 2.25 5.23
CA TRP A 264 -26.85 3.34 4.26
C TRP A 264 -26.08 4.50 4.88
N MET A 265 -24.92 4.82 4.31
CA MET A 265 -24.13 5.99 4.65
C MET A 265 -24.51 7.15 3.73
N THR A 266 -24.85 8.31 4.29
CA THR A 266 -25.13 9.51 3.49
C THR A 266 -23.94 10.46 3.50
N LEU A 267 -23.33 10.68 2.33
CA LEU A 267 -22.34 11.70 2.07
C LEU A 267 -23.05 12.99 1.63
N ARG A 268 -23.08 13.99 2.51
CA ARG A 268 -23.70 15.29 2.25
C ARG A 268 -22.82 16.20 1.42
N ALA A 269 -23.45 17.08 0.64
CA ALA A 269 -22.75 18.04 -0.20
C ALA A 269 -21.83 18.98 0.61
N PRO A 270 -20.62 19.31 0.11
CA PRO A 270 -19.71 20.23 0.79
C PRO A 270 -20.31 21.61 1.07
N ALA A 271 -21.19 22.11 0.20
CA ALA A 271 -21.86 23.40 0.35
C ALA A 271 -22.76 23.44 1.60
N GLU A 272 -23.55 22.40 1.84
CA GLU A 272 -24.42 22.27 3.03
C GLU A 272 -23.59 22.23 4.32
N ILE A 273 -22.47 21.52 4.31
CA ILE A 273 -21.56 21.41 5.47
C ILE A 273 -20.93 22.78 5.80
N MET A 274 -20.63 23.58 4.78
CA MET A 274 -20.03 24.90 4.95
C MET A 274 -21.04 25.94 5.46
N GLU A 275 -22.29 25.91 4.99
CA GLU A 275 -23.42 26.69 5.52
C GLU A 275 -23.64 26.40 7.02
N GLU A 276 -23.72 25.13 7.41
CA GLU A 276 -23.86 24.75 8.83
C GLU A 276 -22.68 25.24 9.68
N LYS A 277 -21.45 25.20 9.15
CA LYS A 277 -20.26 25.70 9.85
C LYS A 277 -20.30 27.21 10.06
N LYS A 278 -20.86 27.98 9.12
CA LYS A 278 -21.06 29.43 9.27
C LYS A 278 -22.13 29.75 10.32
N ASN A 279 -23.18 28.94 10.41
CA ASN A 279 -24.27 29.11 11.36
C ASN A 279 -23.95 28.61 12.77
N LYS A 280 -22.82 27.92 12.98
CA LYS A 280 -22.34 27.56 14.32
C LYS A 280 -21.89 28.82 15.05
N THR A 281 -22.57 29.13 16.15
CA THR A 281 -22.22 30.22 17.06
C THR A 281 -20.76 30.09 17.50
N VAL A 282 -19.93 31.03 17.03
CA VAL A 282 -18.51 31.10 17.38
C VAL A 282 -18.41 31.50 18.85
N VAL A 283 -18.16 30.52 19.72
CA VAL A 283 -17.91 30.76 21.14
C VAL A 283 -16.56 31.48 21.27
N SER A 284 -16.56 32.69 21.84
CA SER A 284 -15.36 33.52 22.02
C SER A 284 -14.28 32.79 22.82
N GLU A 285 -13.02 33.07 22.53
CA GLU A 285 -11.87 32.42 23.19
C GLU A 285 -11.85 32.65 24.70
N LYS A 286 -12.35 33.80 25.17
CA LYS A 286 -12.54 34.09 26.60
C LYS A 286 -13.50 33.12 27.28
N VAL A 287 -14.55 32.68 26.57
CA VAL A 287 -15.52 31.69 27.09
C VAL A 287 -14.98 30.26 26.97
N LYS A 288 -14.13 29.97 25.99
CA LYS A 288 -13.41 28.69 25.91
C LYS A 288 -12.36 28.54 27.02
N ALA A 289 -11.65 29.62 27.33
CA ALA A 289 -10.63 29.66 28.38
C ALA A 289 -11.22 29.65 29.80
N SER A 290 -12.44 30.19 30.00
CA SER A 290 -13.11 30.17 31.30
C SER A 290 -13.89 28.89 31.61
N ARG A 291 -13.96 27.93 30.67
CA ARG A 291 -14.53 26.60 30.90
C ARG A 291 -13.60 25.80 31.83
N LYS A 292 -13.78 25.96 33.14
CA LYS A 292 -13.34 24.94 34.10
C LYS A 292 -13.95 23.61 33.68
N GLY A 293 -13.11 22.57 33.62
CA GLY A 293 -13.55 21.20 33.37
C GLY A 293 -14.69 20.87 34.33
N ILE A 294 -15.81 20.43 33.78
CA ILE A 294 -17.00 20.09 34.56
C ILE A 294 -16.67 18.79 35.28
N THR A 295 -16.79 18.74 36.59
CA THR A 295 -16.61 17.49 37.34
C THR A 295 -17.70 16.49 36.97
N VAL A 296 -17.42 15.19 37.13
CA VAL A 296 -18.39 14.12 36.83
C VAL A 296 -19.73 14.35 37.55
N LYS A 297 -19.68 14.87 38.78
CA LYS A 297 -20.87 15.22 39.58
C LYS A 297 -21.69 16.33 38.93
N GLU A 298 -21.06 17.42 38.50
CA GLU A 298 -21.72 18.52 37.82
C GLU A 298 -22.29 18.11 36.44
N TYR A 299 -21.65 17.16 35.76
CA TYR A 299 -22.19 16.57 34.53
C TYR A 299 -23.50 15.81 34.81
N PHE A 300 -23.52 14.93 35.83
CA PHE A 300 -24.73 14.21 36.22
C PHE A 300 -25.85 15.14 36.69
N ASP A 301 -25.53 16.20 37.44
CA ASP A 301 -26.52 17.19 37.87
C ASP A 301 -27.09 17.99 36.69
N ARG A 302 -26.27 18.29 35.67
CA ARG A 302 -26.71 18.96 34.44
C ARG A 302 -27.58 18.04 33.57
N VAL A 303 -27.28 16.75 33.51
CA VAL A 303 -28.11 15.74 32.83
C VAL A 303 -29.46 15.58 33.55
N LYS A 304 -29.46 15.55 34.89
CA LYS A 304 -30.70 15.52 35.68
C LYS A 304 -31.55 16.78 35.47
N LYS A 305 -30.96 17.97 35.50
CA LYS A 305 -31.71 19.23 35.24
C LYS A 305 -32.31 19.29 33.83
N ARG A 306 -31.64 18.75 32.82
CA ARG A 306 -32.19 18.66 31.45
C ARG A 306 -33.37 17.71 31.33
N ARG A 307 -33.40 16.63 32.12
CA ARG A 307 -34.55 15.70 32.16
C ARG A 307 -35.78 16.27 32.85
N VAL A 308 -35.62 17.26 33.72
CA VAL A 308 -36.74 17.92 34.41
C VAL A 308 -37.29 19.12 33.62
N ALA A 309 -36.54 19.62 32.63
CA ALA A 309 -36.91 20.74 31.78
C ALA A 309 -37.52 20.31 30.42
N GLN A 310 -37.75 19.01 30.23
CA GLN A 310 -38.59 18.42 29.17
C GLN A 310 -39.85 17.88 29.82
#